data_AF-A0A2N1WEM1-F1
#
_entry.id   AF-A0A2N1WEM1-F1
#
_cell.length_a   1.000
_cell.length_b   1.000
_cell.length_c   1.000
_cell.angle_alpha   90.00
_cell.angle_beta   90.00
_cell.angle_gamma   90.00
#
_symmetry.space_group_name_H-M   'P 1'
#
loop_
_entity.id
_entity.type
_entity.pdbx_description
1 polymer ?
#
loop_
_entity_poly.entity_id
_entity_poly.type
_entity_poly.pdbx_seq_one_letter_code
_entity_poly.pdbx_strand_id
1 'polypeptide(L)'
;VDELKRYMREAVSVSNDSPVLLDRFLDHAIEVDVDAICDGERVIIGGIMEHIEQAGVHSGDSSCSLPPFSLQPEIIEQIATQTRQMALALKVIGLMNVQFAVRGDEIFVLEVNPRASRTVPFVSKATGVALARIAARCMVGNTLAEQGVTRDLETRFYSIKEPAFPFIKFPGVDPILGPEMRSTGECMGVGQSFGAAVARGQQGVGIQAAASGRVFLSVRDADKQQLLPVARELHARGFSLVATEGTWKFLVENGVECDYINKVTQGRPHIVDMIKNREIDYIVNTTEGRQAITDSYSIRREALQRKVNYSTTIAGARATLRALEHWNKRDVLSLAELHQQ
;
A
#
# COMPACT_ATOMS: atom_id res chain seq x y z
N VAL A 1 -5.63 -0.04 -27.34
CA VAL A 1 -5.62 -1.18 -28.30
C VAL A 1 -4.20 -1.65 -28.61
N ASP A 2 -3.26 -0.75 -28.96
CA ASP A 2 -1.90 -1.18 -29.29
C ASP A 2 -1.12 -1.74 -28.10
N GLU A 3 -1.38 -1.23 -26.88
CA GLU A 3 -0.81 -1.82 -25.66
C GLU A 3 -1.33 -3.24 -25.40
N LEU A 4 -2.63 -3.48 -25.56
CA LEU A 4 -3.25 -4.80 -25.45
C LEU A 4 -2.67 -5.75 -26.50
N LYS A 5 -2.53 -5.33 -27.76
CA LYS A 5 -1.92 -6.14 -28.83
C LYS A 5 -0.49 -6.57 -28.49
N ARG A 6 0.31 -5.69 -27.90
CA ARG A 6 1.66 -6.03 -27.47
C ARG A 6 1.65 -6.97 -26.27
N TYR A 7 0.85 -6.68 -25.24
CA TYR A 7 0.72 -7.55 -24.07
C TYR A 7 0.30 -8.96 -24.46
N MET A 8 -0.68 -9.12 -25.36
CA MET A 8 -1.12 -10.44 -25.84
C MET A 8 -0.02 -11.19 -26.62
N ARG A 9 0.99 -10.52 -27.20
CA ARG A 9 2.14 -11.19 -27.81
C ARG A 9 3.15 -11.66 -26.77
N GLU A 10 3.34 -10.90 -25.70
CA GLU A 10 4.35 -11.16 -24.65
C GLU A 10 3.82 -12.09 -23.54
N ALA A 11 2.56 -11.93 -23.11
CA ALA A 11 1.97 -12.68 -22.00
C ALA A 11 1.50 -14.08 -22.40
N VAL A 12 1.03 -14.27 -23.64
CA VAL A 12 0.56 -15.57 -24.14
C VAL A 12 1.71 -16.58 -24.27
N SER A 13 2.98 -16.14 -24.35
CA SER A 13 4.12 -17.06 -24.33
C SER A 13 4.42 -17.64 -22.94
N VAL A 14 3.85 -17.07 -21.87
CA VAL A 14 4.13 -17.44 -20.47
C VAL A 14 2.94 -18.13 -19.80
N SER A 15 1.74 -18.00 -20.37
CA SER A 15 0.55 -18.74 -19.94
C SER A 15 0.57 -20.14 -20.57
N ASN A 16 0.47 -21.18 -19.75
CA ASN A 16 0.06 -22.51 -20.20
C ASN A 16 -1.39 -22.47 -20.75
N ASP A 17 -2.05 -23.61 -21.00
CA ASP A 17 -3.44 -23.76 -21.51
C ASP A 17 -4.56 -22.98 -20.76
N SER A 18 -4.21 -22.12 -19.80
CA SER A 18 -5.13 -21.24 -19.07
C SER A 18 -5.50 -19.99 -19.89
N PRO A 19 -6.77 -19.53 -19.82
CA PRO A 19 -7.23 -18.35 -20.52
C PRO A 19 -6.63 -17.06 -19.96
N VAL A 20 -6.46 -16.05 -20.84
CA VAL A 20 -6.11 -14.68 -20.42
C VAL A 20 -7.35 -13.97 -19.91
N LEU A 21 -7.31 -13.50 -18.66
CA LEU A 21 -8.38 -12.71 -18.04
C LEU A 21 -8.27 -11.24 -18.46
N LEU A 22 -9.41 -10.63 -18.77
CA LEU A 22 -9.53 -9.21 -19.11
C LEU A 22 -10.50 -8.56 -18.13
N ASP A 23 -9.95 -7.80 -17.20
CA ASP A 23 -10.69 -7.14 -16.14
C ASP A 23 -10.70 -5.62 -16.31
N ARG A 24 -11.79 -5.00 -15.83
CA ARG A 24 -11.89 -3.55 -15.78
C ARG A 24 -11.05 -3.03 -14.62
N PHE A 25 -10.08 -2.17 -14.92
CA PHE A 25 -9.30 -1.48 -13.89
C PHE A 25 -10.19 -0.61 -13.00
N LEU A 26 -10.11 -0.78 -11.69
CA LEU A 26 -10.88 -0.06 -10.69
C LEU A 26 -10.05 1.11 -10.14
N ASP A 27 -10.07 2.23 -10.86
CA ASP A 27 -9.29 3.42 -10.45
C ASP A 27 -9.76 3.96 -9.10
N HIS A 28 -8.80 4.40 -8.28
CA HIS A 28 -8.98 4.88 -6.91
C HIS A 28 -9.72 3.92 -5.94
N ALA A 29 -9.74 2.62 -6.23
CA ALA A 29 -10.29 1.64 -5.30
C ALA A 29 -9.29 1.30 -4.18
N ILE A 30 -9.79 1.12 -2.96
CA ILE A 30 -9.01 0.64 -1.82
C ILE A 30 -8.90 -0.88 -1.93
N GLU A 31 -7.68 -1.42 -1.93
CA GLU A 31 -7.47 -2.87 -1.92
C GLU A 31 -7.50 -3.40 -0.48
N VAL A 32 -8.12 -4.56 -0.29
CA VAL A 32 -8.29 -5.19 1.02
C VAL A 32 -7.91 -6.65 0.96
N ASP A 33 -7.04 -7.09 1.85
CA ASP A 33 -6.72 -8.49 2.07
C ASP A 33 -7.45 -9.01 3.30
N VAL A 34 -8.03 -10.21 3.21
CA VAL A 34 -8.67 -10.87 4.35
C VAL A 34 -8.09 -12.26 4.52
N ASP A 35 -7.44 -12.51 5.65
CA ASP A 35 -7.04 -13.87 6.03
C ASP A 35 -8.10 -14.47 6.96
N ALA A 36 -8.54 -15.69 6.66
CA ALA A 36 -9.57 -16.41 7.42
C ALA A 36 -9.22 -17.88 7.60
N ILE A 37 -9.79 -18.52 8.63
CA ILE A 37 -9.70 -19.96 8.87
C ILE A 37 -11.09 -20.57 8.82
N CYS A 38 -11.23 -21.68 8.10
CA CYS A 38 -12.46 -22.47 8.04
C CYS A 38 -12.19 -23.91 8.50
N ASP A 39 -13.06 -24.50 9.32
CA ASP A 39 -13.00 -25.93 9.69
C ASP A 39 -13.98 -26.80 8.90
N GLY A 40 -14.67 -26.22 7.91
CA GLY A 40 -15.70 -26.86 7.10
C GLY A 40 -17.13 -26.48 7.52
N GLU A 41 -17.31 -26.01 8.75
CA GLU A 41 -18.63 -25.57 9.27
C GLU A 41 -18.60 -24.11 9.72
N ARG A 42 -17.53 -23.70 10.40
CA ARG A 42 -17.32 -22.36 10.94
C ARG A 42 -16.18 -21.68 10.21
N VAL A 43 -16.33 -20.37 10.06
CA VAL A 43 -15.30 -19.48 9.50
C VAL A 43 -15.00 -18.37 10.49
N ILE A 44 -13.72 -18.18 10.78
CA ILE A 44 -13.20 -17.14 11.67
C ILE A 44 -12.35 -16.18 10.84
N ILE A 45 -12.65 -14.89 10.93
CA ILE A 45 -11.82 -13.86 10.31
C ILE A 45 -10.56 -13.68 11.17
N GLY A 46 -9.41 -13.94 10.57
CA GLY A 46 -8.10 -13.77 11.19
C GLY A 46 -7.65 -12.31 11.18
N GLY A 47 -7.90 -11.59 10.08
CA GLY A 47 -7.63 -10.16 9.99
C GLY A 47 -8.08 -9.58 8.65
N ILE A 48 -8.59 -8.35 8.69
CA ILE A 48 -8.96 -7.56 7.51
C ILE A 48 -7.93 -6.44 7.39
N MET A 49 -7.14 -6.47 6.33
CA MET A 49 -6.03 -5.56 6.09
C MET A 49 -6.40 -4.58 5.00
N GLU A 50 -6.40 -3.29 5.31
CA GLU A 50 -6.61 -2.22 4.34
C GLU A 50 -5.26 -1.79 3.75
N HIS A 51 -5.11 -1.82 2.44
CA HIS A 51 -3.89 -1.33 1.79
C HIS A 51 -3.85 0.20 1.82
N ILE A 52 -2.64 0.74 1.95
CA ILE A 52 -2.38 2.17 1.83
C ILE A 52 -2.41 2.55 0.36
N GLU A 53 -1.68 1.83 -0.49
CA GLU A 53 -1.75 2.00 -1.94
C GLU A 53 -3.10 1.51 -2.49
N GLN A 54 -3.57 2.18 -3.54
CA GLN A 54 -4.80 1.80 -4.24
C GLN A 54 -4.63 0.51 -5.06
N ALA A 55 -5.76 -0.13 -5.36
CA ALA A 55 -5.83 -1.27 -6.27
C ALA A 55 -5.13 -0.95 -7.60
N GLY A 56 -4.25 -1.85 -8.05
CA GLY A 56 -3.35 -1.64 -9.18
C GLY A 56 -1.88 -1.55 -8.79
N VAL A 57 -1.59 -1.33 -7.50
CA VAL A 57 -0.32 -1.72 -6.89
C VAL A 57 -0.50 -3.12 -6.31
N HIS A 58 0.37 -4.03 -6.67
CA HIS A 58 0.27 -5.42 -6.23
C HIS A 58 0.31 -5.54 -4.68
N SER A 59 -0.59 -6.32 -4.08
CA SER A 59 -0.70 -6.55 -2.62
C SER A 59 0.61 -6.82 -1.87
N GLY A 60 1.55 -7.51 -2.52
CA GLY A 60 2.90 -7.76 -2.00
C GLY A 60 3.75 -6.50 -1.83
N ASP A 61 3.59 -5.52 -2.72
CA ASP A 61 4.32 -4.24 -2.77
C ASP A 61 3.52 -3.09 -2.15
N SER A 62 2.26 -3.30 -1.80
CA SER A 62 1.46 -2.37 -1.02
C SER A 62 1.82 -2.46 0.46
N SER A 63 1.85 -1.32 1.13
CA SER A 63 1.77 -1.26 2.58
C SER A 63 0.33 -1.51 3.01
N CYS A 64 0.13 -2.16 4.16
CA CYS A 64 -1.23 -2.43 4.64
C CYS A 64 -1.35 -2.27 6.15
N SER A 65 -2.56 -1.95 6.59
CA SER A 65 -2.93 -1.70 7.97
C SER A 65 -3.86 -2.76 8.50
N LEU A 66 -3.56 -3.24 9.71
CA LEU A 66 -4.45 -4.03 10.54
C LEU A 66 -4.53 -3.35 11.92
N PRO A 67 -5.70 -2.85 12.35
CA PRO A 67 -6.99 -2.88 11.65
C PRO A 67 -7.05 -1.91 10.45
N PRO A 68 -8.11 -1.96 9.62
CA PRO A 68 -8.41 -0.93 8.64
C PRO A 68 -8.42 0.47 9.28
N PHE A 69 -7.98 1.49 8.55
CA PHE A 69 -7.79 2.84 9.07
C PHE A 69 -8.75 3.88 8.46
N SER A 70 -9.38 3.57 7.33
CA SER A 70 -10.31 4.48 6.65
C SER A 70 -11.61 3.84 6.18
N LEU A 71 -11.68 2.51 6.06
CA LEU A 71 -12.91 1.80 5.70
C LEU A 71 -14.01 1.99 6.75
N GLN A 72 -15.25 2.15 6.29
CA GLN A 72 -16.42 2.26 7.15
C GLN A 72 -16.74 0.90 7.81
N PRO A 73 -17.22 0.88 9.07
CA PRO A 73 -17.56 -0.36 9.77
C PRO A 73 -18.52 -1.27 9.00
N GLU A 74 -19.49 -0.70 8.29
CA GLU A 74 -20.48 -1.44 7.50
C GLU A 74 -19.82 -2.18 6.32
N ILE A 75 -18.83 -1.55 5.68
CA ILE A 75 -18.06 -2.18 4.59
C ILE A 75 -17.21 -3.32 5.15
N ILE A 76 -16.59 -3.14 6.31
CA ILE A 76 -15.79 -4.17 6.99
C ILE A 76 -16.67 -5.39 7.31
N GLU A 77 -17.89 -5.18 7.82
CA GLU A 77 -18.84 -6.25 8.11
C GLU A 77 -19.28 -7.00 6.84
N GLN A 78 -19.53 -6.27 5.74
CA GLN A 78 -19.88 -6.87 4.46
C GLN A 78 -18.73 -7.71 3.89
N ILE A 79 -17.50 -7.21 3.95
CA ILE A 79 -16.28 -7.94 3.55
C ILE A 79 -16.14 -9.24 4.36
N ALA A 80 -16.33 -9.16 5.68
CA ALA A 80 -16.30 -10.32 6.56
C ALA A 80 -17.39 -11.33 6.18
N THR A 81 -18.61 -10.86 5.90
CA THR A 81 -19.75 -11.72 5.50
C THR A 81 -19.48 -12.43 4.18
N GLN A 82 -19.03 -11.71 3.14
CA GLN A 82 -18.70 -12.28 1.83
C GLN A 82 -17.56 -13.29 1.94
N THR A 83 -16.54 -13.00 2.75
CA THR A 83 -15.42 -13.93 3.02
C THR A 83 -15.93 -15.26 3.57
N ARG A 84 -16.84 -15.25 4.54
CA ARG A 84 -17.42 -16.48 5.11
C ARG A 84 -18.24 -17.26 4.10
N GLN A 85 -19.06 -16.56 3.31
CA GLN A 85 -19.86 -17.20 2.26
C GLN A 85 -18.97 -17.91 1.24
N MET A 86 -17.89 -17.26 0.80
CA MET A 86 -16.91 -17.85 -0.11
C MET A 86 -16.19 -19.05 0.50
N ALA A 87 -15.78 -18.97 1.77
CA ALA A 87 -15.12 -20.07 2.48
C ALA A 87 -15.95 -21.36 2.45
N LEU A 88 -17.24 -21.24 2.80
CA LEU A 88 -18.18 -22.36 2.85
C LEU A 88 -18.53 -22.87 1.46
N ALA A 89 -18.78 -21.97 0.50
CA ALA A 89 -19.10 -22.34 -0.88
C ALA A 89 -17.95 -23.09 -1.56
N LEU A 90 -16.69 -22.68 -1.29
CA LEU A 90 -15.48 -23.32 -1.81
C LEU A 90 -15.03 -24.52 -0.98
N LYS A 91 -15.75 -24.86 0.11
CA LYS A 91 -15.46 -26.00 1.01
C LYS A 91 -14.03 -25.95 1.57
N VAL A 92 -13.59 -24.76 1.95
CA VAL A 92 -12.26 -24.55 2.54
C VAL A 92 -12.17 -25.29 3.87
N ILE A 93 -11.06 -25.99 4.09
CA ILE A 93 -10.64 -26.51 5.41
C ILE A 93 -9.19 -26.08 5.62
N GLY A 94 -8.95 -25.28 6.65
CA GLY A 94 -7.67 -24.61 6.90
C GLY A 94 -7.72 -23.11 6.58
N LEU A 95 -6.62 -22.59 6.04
CA LEU A 95 -6.48 -21.16 5.72
C LEU A 95 -7.07 -20.82 4.35
N MET A 96 -7.60 -19.61 4.26
CA MET A 96 -7.87 -18.94 2.99
C MET A 96 -7.53 -17.46 3.08
N ASN A 97 -7.31 -16.88 1.92
CA ASN A 97 -7.18 -15.44 1.73
C ASN A 97 -8.15 -14.97 0.64
N VAL A 98 -8.74 -13.80 0.84
CA VAL A 98 -9.59 -13.14 -0.15
C VAL A 98 -9.08 -11.72 -0.35
N GLN A 99 -8.97 -11.32 -1.61
CA GLN A 99 -8.65 -9.95 -1.99
C GLN A 99 -9.89 -9.26 -2.54
N PHE A 100 -10.16 -8.06 -2.03
CA PHE A 100 -11.25 -7.19 -2.47
C PHE A 100 -10.71 -5.85 -2.96
N ALA A 101 -11.50 -5.18 -3.80
CA ALA A 101 -11.37 -3.77 -4.09
C ALA A 101 -12.65 -3.04 -3.69
N VAL A 102 -12.53 -1.93 -2.96
CA VAL A 102 -13.65 -1.11 -2.49
C VAL A 102 -13.61 0.23 -3.21
N ARG A 103 -14.70 0.60 -3.89
CA ARG A 103 -14.82 1.88 -4.58
C ARG A 103 -16.12 2.57 -4.18
N GLY A 104 -16.02 3.58 -3.32
CA GLY A 104 -17.19 4.14 -2.64
C GLY A 104 -17.80 3.06 -1.75
N ASP A 105 -19.08 2.76 -1.95
CA ASP A 105 -19.80 1.72 -1.21
C ASP A 105 -19.84 0.37 -1.95
N GLU A 106 -19.24 0.28 -3.15
CA GLU A 106 -19.20 -0.95 -3.95
C GLU A 106 -18.00 -1.82 -3.56
N ILE A 107 -18.26 -3.09 -3.23
CA ILE A 107 -17.23 -4.11 -2.95
C ILE A 107 -17.10 -5.05 -4.16
N PHE A 108 -15.89 -5.17 -4.69
CA PHE A 108 -15.54 -6.08 -5.78
C PHE A 108 -14.62 -7.18 -5.24
N VAL A 109 -14.87 -8.43 -5.61
CA VAL A 109 -13.96 -9.56 -5.33
C VAL A 109 -12.91 -9.60 -6.43
N LEU A 110 -11.62 -9.57 -6.06
CA LEU A 110 -10.51 -9.69 -7.00
C LEU A 110 -10.13 -11.16 -7.20
N GLU A 111 -9.76 -11.84 -6.11
CA GLU A 111 -9.41 -13.26 -6.13
C GLU A 111 -9.64 -13.92 -4.77
N VAL A 112 -9.75 -15.25 -4.79
CA VAL A 112 -9.76 -16.09 -3.60
C VAL A 112 -8.64 -17.12 -3.68
N ASN A 113 -7.81 -17.15 -2.65
CA ASN A 113 -6.71 -18.08 -2.49
C ASN A 113 -7.08 -19.09 -1.38
N PRO A 114 -7.55 -20.31 -1.71
CA PRO A 114 -7.92 -21.34 -0.72
C PRO A 114 -6.66 -22.03 -0.14
N ARG A 115 -5.74 -21.23 0.39
CA ARG A 115 -4.45 -21.62 0.95
C ARG A 115 -3.95 -20.54 1.90
N ALA A 116 -2.83 -20.82 2.57
CA ALA A 116 -2.08 -19.78 3.27
C ALA A 116 -1.58 -18.70 2.30
N SER A 117 -1.79 -17.44 2.69
CA SER A 117 -1.22 -16.26 2.04
C SER A 117 0.10 -15.86 2.71
N ARG A 118 0.80 -14.91 2.09
CA ARG A 118 2.03 -14.33 2.65
C ARG A 118 1.77 -13.45 3.88
N THR A 119 0.53 -12.99 4.10
CA THR A 119 0.14 -12.10 5.19
C THR A 119 -0.17 -12.83 6.50
N VAL A 120 -0.37 -14.14 6.48
CA VAL A 120 -0.66 -14.95 7.68
C VAL A 120 0.33 -14.74 8.83
N PRO A 121 1.66 -14.68 8.62
CA PRO A 121 2.61 -14.37 9.68
C PRO A 121 2.41 -12.96 10.28
N PHE A 122 2.18 -11.95 9.45
CA PHE A 122 1.89 -10.58 9.88
C PHE A 122 0.61 -10.52 10.73
N VAL A 123 -0.50 -11.10 10.23
CA VAL A 123 -1.78 -11.16 10.96
C VAL A 123 -1.62 -11.91 12.29
N SER A 124 -0.86 -13.01 12.29
CA SER A 124 -0.60 -13.78 13.52
C SER A 124 0.18 -12.97 14.56
N LYS A 125 1.12 -12.13 14.13
CA LYS A 125 1.90 -11.26 15.02
C LYS A 125 1.09 -10.07 15.53
N ALA A 126 0.24 -9.48 14.70
CA ALA A 126 -0.64 -8.38 15.07
C ALA A 126 -1.73 -8.81 16.07
N THR A 127 -2.31 -9.99 15.89
CA THR A 127 -3.40 -10.51 16.74
C THR A 127 -2.91 -11.31 17.95
N GLY A 128 -1.65 -11.79 17.92
CA GLY A 128 -1.12 -12.71 18.93
C GLY A 128 -1.62 -14.16 18.77
N VAL A 129 -2.32 -14.46 17.68
CA VAL A 129 -2.92 -15.78 17.43
C VAL A 129 -2.16 -16.51 16.33
N ALA A 130 -1.73 -17.74 16.62
CA ALA A 130 -0.98 -18.56 15.67
C ALA A 130 -1.90 -19.20 14.60
N LEU A 131 -2.33 -18.41 13.61
CA LEU A 131 -3.30 -18.81 12.59
C LEU A 131 -2.90 -20.10 11.86
N ALA A 132 -1.64 -20.20 11.42
CA ALA A 132 -1.14 -21.39 10.73
C ALA A 132 -1.25 -22.67 11.58
N ARG A 133 -1.01 -22.57 12.89
CA ARG A 133 -1.13 -23.70 13.82
C ARG A 133 -2.59 -24.13 13.99
N ILE A 134 -3.50 -23.15 14.08
CA ILE A 134 -4.94 -23.41 14.23
C ILE A 134 -5.48 -24.07 12.96
N ALA A 135 -5.17 -23.52 11.80
CA ALA A 135 -5.60 -24.06 10.52
C ALA A 135 -5.03 -25.47 10.25
N ALA A 136 -3.76 -25.72 10.61
CA ALA A 136 -3.17 -27.05 10.51
C ALA A 136 -3.93 -28.10 11.33
N ARG A 137 -4.41 -27.72 12.52
CA ARG A 137 -5.25 -28.58 13.37
C ARG A 137 -6.64 -28.80 12.78
N CYS A 138 -7.24 -27.79 12.15
CA CYS A 138 -8.50 -27.95 11.40
C CYS A 138 -8.34 -28.97 10.26
N MET A 139 -7.25 -28.91 9.51
CA MET A 139 -6.98 -29.85 8.40
C MET A 139 -6.84 -31.31 8.83
N VAL A 140 -6.53 -31.58 10.11
CA VAL A 140 -6.47 -32.94 10.67
C VAL A 140 -7.70 -33.29 11.53
N GLY A 141 -8.77 -32.50 11.45
CA GLY A 141 -10.08 -32.81 12.04
C GLY A 141 -10.34 -32.18 13.42
N ASN A 142 -9.47 -31.31 13.95
CA ASN A 142 -9.73 -30.59 15.20
C ASN A 142 -10.40 -29.23 14.89
N THR A 143 -11.68 -29.12 15.22
CA THR A 143 -12.54 -27.98 14.88
C THR A 143 -12.07 -26.68 15.55
N LEU A 144 -12.50 -25.53 15.02
CA LEU A 144 -12.21 -24.22 15.62
C LEU A 144 -12.77 -24.13 17.05
N ALA A 145 -13.95 -24.72 17.27
CA ALA A 145 -14.59 -24.77 18.59
C ALA A 145 -13.78 -25.57 19.62
N GLU A 146 -13.27 -26.75 19.26
CA GLU A 146 -12.40 -27.57 20.12
C GLU A 146 -11.07 -26.90 20.44
N GLN A 147 -10.59 -26.04 19.53
CA GLN A 147 -9.41 -25.21 19.75
C GLN A 147 -9.68 -23.93 20.55
N GLY A 148 -10.94 -23.65 20.91
CA GLY A 148 -11.35 -22.45 21.65
C GLY A 148 -11.44 -21.18 20.80
N VAL A 149 -11.36 -21.28 19.47
CA VAL A 149 -11.39 -20.15 18.54
C VAL A 149 -12.81 -19.98 18.01
N THR A 150 -13.60 -19.15 18.68
CA THR A 150 -15.06 -19.08 18.43
C THR A 150 -15.53 -17.74 17.87
N ARG A 151 -14.66 -16.72 17.84
CA ARG A 151 -14.94 -15.35 17.39
C ARG A 151 -13.83 -14.86 16.49
N ASP A 152 -14.15 -13.87 15.66
CA ASP A 152 -13.16 -13.16 14.86
C ASP A 152 -12.07 -12.58 15.74
N LEU A 153 -10.88 -12.46 15.17
CA LEU A 153 -9.74 -11.91 15.88
C LEU A 153 -9.75 -10.39 15.81
N GLU A 154 -9.46 -9.77 16.95
CA GLU A 154 -9.35 -8.32 17.10
C GLU A 154 -7.90 -7.93 17.39
N THR A 155 -7.51 -6.75 16.92
CA THR A 155 -6.21 -6.15 17.22
C THR A 155 -6.39 -4.99 18.19
N ARG A 156 -5.47 -4.86 19.16
CA ARG A 156 -5.51 -3.81 20.20
C ARG A 156 -4.69 -2.57 19.85
N PHE A 157 -3.90 -2.64 18.79
CA PHE A 157 -3.00 -1.61 18.31
C PHE A 157 -2.94 -1.67 16.77
N TYR A 158 -2.54 -0.57 16.15
CA TYR A 158 -2.27 -0.55 14.72
C TYR A 158 -0.97 -1.30 14.41
N SER A 159 -1.05 -2.16 13.40
CA SER A 159 0.08 -2.85 12.80
C SER A 159 0.14 -2.48 11.32
N ILE A 160 1.29 -1.99 10.86
CA ILE A 160 1.56 -1.67 9.46
C ILE A 160 2.58 -2.65 8.91
N LYS A 161 2.23 -3.34 7.82
CA LYS A 161 3.19 -4.07 7.00
C LYS A 161 3.75 -3.09 5.96
N GLU A 162 5.05 -2.89 5.93
CA GLU A 162 5.75 -2.02 4.97
C GLU A 162 6.70 -2.87 4.10
N PRO A 163 6.62 -2.82 2.76
CA PRO A 163 7.48 -3.61 1.88
C PRO A 163 8.89 -3.02 1.74
N ALA A 164 9.88 -3.90 1.60
CA ALA A 164 11.27 -3.55 1.37
C ALA A 164 11.68 -3.85 -0.08
N PHE A 165 12.15 -2.82 -0.78
CA PHE A 165 12.42 -2.89 -2.22
C PHE A 165 13.91 -3.03 -2.56
N PRO A 166 14.26 -3.83 -3.58
CA PRO A 166 15.64 -4.04 -3.99
C PRO A 166 16.14 -3.01 -5.03
N PHE A 167 15.38 -1.97 -5.35
CA PHE A 167 15.66 -1.07 -6.49
C PHE A 167 17.10 -0.51 -6.50
N ILE A 168 17.68 -0.22 -5.34
CA ILE A 168 19.06 0.29 -5.23
C ILE A 168 20.12 -0.70 -5.76
N LYS A 169 19.78 -2.01 -5.80
CA LYS A 169 20.63 -3.07 -6.36
C LYS A 169 20.55 -3.13 -7.89
N PHE A 170 19.54 -2.51 -8.50
CA PHE A 170 19.26 -2.58 -9.93
C PHE A 170 19.07 -1.18 -10.53
N PRO A 171 20.15 -0.37 -10.67
CA PRO A 171 20.04 1.04 -11.06
C PRO A 171 19.48 1.29 -12.47
N GLY A 172 19.43 0.25 -13.32
CA GLY A 172 18.82 0.29 -14.65
C GLY A 172 17.30 0.05 -14.64
N VAL A 173 16.71 -0.28 -13.48
CA VAL A 173 15.27 -0.51 -13.32
C VAL A 173 14.59 0.76 -12.82
N ASP A 174 13.37 1.00 -13.29
CA ASP A 174 12.53 2.09 -12.84
C ASP A 174 11.91 1.77 -11.47
N PRO A 175 12.21 2.57 -10.41
CA PRO A 175 11.71 2.31 -9.07
C PRO A 175 10.29 2.87 -8.92
N ILE A 176 9.35 2.23 -9.61
CA ILE A 176 7.92 2.53 -9.60
C ILE A 176 7.14 1.28 -9.20
N LEU A 177 6.04 1.48 -8.49
CA LEU A 177 5.07 0.46 -8.13
C LEU A 177 4.16 0.12 -9.32
N GLY A 178 3.60 -1.08 -9.32
CA GLY A 178 2.68 -1.53 -10.36
C GLY A 178 2.00 -2.86 -10.01
N PRO A 179 1.34 -3.50 -10.99
CA PRO A 179 0.56 -4.71 -10.76
C PRO A 179 1.42 -5.98 -10.61
N GLU A 180 2.73 -5.89 -10.82
CA GLU A 180 3.68 -6.99 -10.60
C GLU A 180 4.50 -6.71 -9.34
N MET A 181 4.62 -7.71 -8.47
CA MET A 181 5.40 -7.64 -7.22
C MET A 181 6.91 -7.56 -7.49
N ARG A 182 7.60 -6.66 -6.78
CA ARG A 182 9.07 -6.47 -6.87
C ARG A 182 9.76 -6.40 -5.51
N SER A 183 9.02 -6.25 -4.42
CA SER A 183 9.57 -6.27 -3.07
C SER A 183 10.19 -7.63 -2.73
N THR A 184 11.22 -7.62 -1.88
CA THR A 184 11.96 -8.82 -1.47
C THR A 184 11.73 -9.22 -0.01
N GLY A 185 11.05 -8.36 0.75
CA GLY A 185 10.77 -8.57 2.16
C GLY A 185 9.83 -7.50 2.69
N GLU A 186 9.57 -7.54 3.99
CA GLU A 186 8.64 -6.65 4.68
C GLU A 186 9.11 -6.36 6.11
N CYS A 187 8.65 -5.25 6.66
CA CYS A 187 8.79 -4.89 8.07
C CYS A 187 7.40 -4.66 8.69
N MET A 188 7.28 -4.91 9.99
CA MET A 188 6.07 -4.63 10.76
C MET A 188 6.31 -3.44 11.70
N GLY A 189 5.62 -2.33 11.45
CA GLY A 189 5.50 -1.20 12.37
C GLY A 189 4.30 -1.37 13.30
N VAL A 190 4.43 -1.03 14.57
CA VAL A 190 3.34 -1.12 15.57
C VAL A 190 3.12 0.20 16.28
N GLY A 191 1.88 0.57 16.57
CA GLY A 191 1.58 1.83 17.25
C GLY A 191 0.17 1.93 17.78
N GLN A 192 -0.02 2.79 18.78
CA GLN A 192 -1.36 3.09 19.34
C GLN A 192 -2.21 3.96 18.40
N SER A 193 -1.59 4.54 17.36
CA SER A 193 -2.26 5.23 16.28
C SER A 193 -1.71 4.76 14.93
N PHE A 194 -2.50 4.91 13.88
CA PHE A 194 -2.08 4.64 12.50
C PHE A 194 -0.76 5.35 12.16
N GLY A 195 -0.66 6.66 12.42
CA GLY A 195 0.56 7.43 12.15
C GLY A 195 1.79 6.93 12.91
N ALA A 196 1.63 6.48 14.17
CA ALA A 196 2.72 5.89 14.93
C ALA A 196 3.20 4.57 14.33
N ALA A 197 2.27 3.72 13.89
CA ALA A 197 2.60 2.44 13.27
C ALA A 197 3.27 2.63 11.90
N VAL A 198 2.76 3.56 11.06
CA VAL A 198 3.37 3.90 9.77
C VAL A 198 4.79 4.42 9.95
N ALA A 199 5.02 5.33 10.90
CA ALA A 199 6.35 5.87 11.17
C ALA A 199 7.38 4.75 11.45
N ARG A 200 7.00 3.76 12.27
CA ARG A 200 7.88 2.63 12.58
C ARG A 200 8.06 1.68 11.41
N GLY A 201 7.02 1.42 10.64
CA GLY A 201 7.09 0.59 9.43
C GLY A 201 8.07 1.17 8.42
N GLN A 202 7.89 2.45 8.09
CA GLN A 202 8.77 3.20 7.19
C GLN A 202 10.22 3.25 7.70
N GLN A 203 10.44 3.55 8.98
CA GLN A 203 11.78 3.51 9.58
C GLN A 203 12.41 2.11 9.50
N GLY A 204 11.62 1.06 9.71
CA GLY A 204 12.06 -0.33 9.69
C GLY A 204 12.57 -0.79 8.32
N VAL A 205 12.02 -0.25 7.23
CA VAL A 205 12.52 -0.50 5.87
C VAL A 205 13.58 0.52 5.40
N GLY A 206 14.00 1.43 6.29
CA GLY A 206 15.07 2.39 6.05
C GLY A 206 14.64 3.69 5.36
N ILE A 207 13.35 3.97 5.25
CA ILE A 207 12.84 5.27 4.78
C ILE A 207 13.21 6.34 5.82
N GLN A 208 13.58 7.52 5.34
CA GLN A 208 13.86 8.71 6.15
C GLN A 208 12.87 9.80 5.79
N ALA A 209 12.01 10.22 6.72
CA ALA A 209 11.09 11.31 6.45
C ALA A 209 11.77 12.67 6.57
N ALA A 210 11.40 13.59 5.67
CA ALA A 210 11.78 14.99 5.79
C ALA A 210 10.92 15.65 6.88
N ALA A 211 11.55 16.33 7.84
CA ALA A 211 10.84 17.08 8.88
C ALA A 211 10.50 18.53 8.44
N SER A 212 11.26 19.06 7.49
CA SER A 212 11.10 20.38 6.88
C SER A 212 11.81 20.39 5.53
N GLY A 213 11.71 21.51 4.80
CA GLY A 213 12.45 21.72 3.55
C GLY A 213 11.53 21.95 2.36
N ARG A 214 11.89 21.37 1.21
CA ARG A 214 11.20 21.61 -0.07
C ARG A 214 10.64 20.32 -0.66
N VAL A 215 9.37 20.37 -1.05
CA VAL A 215 8.63 19.22 -1.58
C VAL A 215 8.38 19.40 -3.07
N PHE A 216 8.76 18.40 -3.86
CA PHE A 216 8.38 18.34 -5.27
C PHE A 216 7.07 17.60 -5.48
N LEU A 217 6.13 18.24 -6.17
CA LEU A 217 4.80 17.69 -6.49
C LEU A 217 4.61 17.59 -8.02
N SER A 218 4.41 16.38 -8.52
CA SER A 218 4.11 16.15 -9.94
C SER A 218 3.24 14.92 -10.10
N VAL A 219 1.94 15.15 -10.28
CA VAL A 219 0.92 14.10 -10.23
C VAL A 219 0.12 14.06 -11.53
N ARG A 220 -0.43 12.89 -11.86
CA ARG A 220 -1.41 12.75 -12.96
C ARG A 220 -2.69 13.55 -12.68
N ASP A 221 -3.47 13.83 -13.72
CA ASP A 221 -4.65 14.68 -13.60
C ASP A 221 -5.71 14.13 -12.65
N ALA A 222 -5.95 12.82 -12.66
CA ALA A 222 -6.90 12.14 -11.77
C ALA A 222 -6.57 12.33 -10.28
N ASP A 223 -5.29 12.47 -9.95
CA ASP A 223 -4.82 12.56 -8.57
C ASP A 223 -4.83 14.00 -8.01
N LYS A 224 -5.02 15.02 -8.86
CA LYS A 224 -4.94 16.44 -8.45
C LYS A 224 -5.89 16.79 -7.31
N GLN A 225 -7.13 16.32 -7.38
CA GLN A 225 -8.11 16.58 -6.31
C GLN A 225 -7.69 15.94 -4.98
N GLN A 226 -7.11 14.73 -5.02
CA GLN A 226 -6.63 14.05 -3.82
C GLN A 226 -5.31 14.62 -3.29
N LEU A 227 -4.51 15.24 -4.17
CA LEU A 227 -3.28 15.94 -3.82
C LEU A 227 -3.56 17.22 -3.03
N LEU A 228 -4.66 17.93 -3.31
CA LEU A 228 -4.91 19.26 -2.72
C LEU A 228 -4.86 19.28 -1.17
N PRO A 229 -5.50 18.33 -0.44
CA PRO A 229 -5.34 18.24 1.01
C PRO A 229 -3.90 17.97 1.45
N VAL A 230 -3.17 17.12 0.73
CA VAL A 230 -1.75 16.78 1.02
C VAL A 230 -0.87 18.03 0.86
N ALA A 231 -1.06 18.80 -0.21
CA ALA A 231 -0.30 20.02 -0.47
C ALA A 231 -0.59 21.10 0.60
N ARG A 232 -1.86 21.27 0.99
CA ARG A 232 -2.25 22.19 2.07
C ARG A 232 -1.63 21.80 3.41
N GLU A 233 -1.64 20.52 3.75
CA GLU A 233 -1.04 20.02 4.98
C GLU A 233 0.48 20.21 4.99
N LEU A 234 1.17 19.94 3.88
CA LEU A 234 2.60 20.22 3.72
C LEU A 234 2.91 21.70 3.90
N HIS A 235 2.15 22.58 3.24
CA HIS A 235 2.33 24.03 3.37
C HIS A 235 2.08 24.50 4.82
N ALA A 236 1.03 24.00 5.48
CA ALA A 236 0.74 24.30 6.87
C ALA A 236 1.83 23.83 7.85
N ARG A 237 2.56 22.76 7.50
CA ARG A 237 3.73 22.27 8.23
C ARG A 237 5.02 23.06 7.92
N GLY A 238 4.96 24.07 7.06
CA GLY A 238 6.08 24.95 6.72
C GLY A 238 6.99 24.44 5.60
N PHE A 239 6.57 23.45 4.82
CA PHE A 239 7.30 23.05 3.62
C PHE A 239 7.11 24.07 2.50
N SER A 240 8.19 24.38 1.79
CA SER A 240 8.10 25.05 0.49
C SER A 240 7.72 24.03 -0.58
N LEU A 241 6.83 24.41 -1.51
CA LEU A 241 6.32 23.50 -2.53
C LEU A 241 6.87 23.91 -3.89
N VAL A 242 7.24 22.93 -4.72
CA VAL A 242 7.62 23.14 -6.12
C VAL A 242 6.96 22.09 -7.00
N ALA A 243 6.42 22.48 -8.15
CA ALA A 243 5.64 21.59 -8.98
C ALA A 243 5.86 21.79 -10.47
N THR A 244 5.65 20.72 -11.24
CA THR A 244 5.61 20.80 -12.71
C THR A 244 4.34 21.50 -13.17
N GLU A 245 4.39 22.15 -14.33
CA GLU A 245 3.34 23.01 -14.90
C GLU A 245 1.89 22.63 -14.56
N GLY A 246 1.44 21.43 -14.91
CA GLY A 246 0.05 21.02 -14.72
C GLY A 246 -0.37 20.90 -13.26
N THR A 247 0.54 20.46 -12.38
CA THR A 247 0.31 20.40 -10.92
C THR A 247 0.42 21.79 -10.30
N TRP A 248 1.40 22.58 -10.74
CA TRP A 248 1.61 23.96 -10.29
C TRP A 248 0.38 24.84 -10.55
N LYS A 249 -0.12 24.87 -11.79
CA LYS A 249 -1.33 25.63 -12.17
C LYS A 249 -2.51 25.28 -11.27
N PHE A 250 -2.78 23.99 -11.12
CA PHE A 250 -3.87 23.48 -10.29
C PHE A 250 -3.74 23.93 -8.82
N LEU A 251 -2.54 23.88 -8.24
CA LEU A 251 -2.32 24.28 -6.84
C LEU A 251 -2.52 25.79 -6.65
N VAL A 252 -1.96 26.61 -7.54
CA VAL A 252 -2.09 28.08 -7.48
C VAL A 252 -3.54 28.51 -7.65
N GLU A 253 -4.27 27.92 -8.61
CA GLU A 253 -5.72 28.16 -8.81
C GLU A 253 -6.55 27.81 -7.56
N ASN A 254 -6.07 26.88 -6.73
CA ASN A 254 -6.73 26.46 -5.48
C ASN A 254 -6.15 27.14 -4.22
N GLY A 255 -5.38 28.22 -4.41
CA GLY A 255 -4.86 29.07 -3.33
C GLY A 255 -3.70 28.46 -2.54
N VAL A 256 -2.96 27.51 -3.11
CA VAL A 256 -1.77 26.92 -2.50
C VAL A 256 -0.52 27.53 -3.11
N GLU A 257 0.32 28.16 -2.28
CA GLU A 257 1.61 28.71 -2.71
C GLU A 257 2.54 27.59 -3.18
N CYS A 258 3.02 27.69 -4.42
CA CYS A 258 3.86 26.68 -5.04
C CYS A 258 4.71 27.31 -6.13
N ASP A 259 6.00 26.99 -6.13
CA ASP A 259 6.94 27.39 -7.17
C ASP A 259 6.83 26.50 -8.40
N TYR A 260 7.16 27.05 -9.56
CA TYR A 260 7.20 26.31 -10.82
C TYR A 260 8.59 25.68 -11.06
N ILE A 261 8.63 24.47 -11.60
CA ILE A 261 9.87 23.85 -12.13
C ILE A 261 9.63 23.09 -13.44
N ASN A 262 10.62 23.12 -14.31
CA ASN A 262 10.63 22.36 -15.56
C ASN A 262 10.75 20.84 -15.33
N LYS A 263 10.09 20.06 -16.18
CA LYS A 263 10.47 18.67 -16.47
C LYS A 263 11.80 18.65 -17.23
N VAL A 264 12.45 17.49 -17.28
CA VAL A 264 13.71 17.30 -18.02
C VAL A 264 13.57 17.70 -19.49
N THR A 265 12.42 17.42 -20.10
CA THR A 265 12.10 17.75 -21.50
C THR A 265 11.82 19.24 -21.76
N GLN A 266 11.68 20.06 -20.71
CA GLN A 266 11.26 21.47 -20.80
C GLN A 266 12.42 22.47 -20.66
N GLY A 267 13.65 22.01 -20.51
CA GLY A 267 14.85 22.87 -20.40
C GLY A 267 15.40 22.98 -18.98
N ARG A 268 16.33 23.94 -18.76
CA ARG A 268 17.06 24.10 -17.48
C ARG A 268 16.75 25.44 -16.79
N PRO A 269 16.76 25.50 -15.44
CA PRO A 269 16.91 24.36 -14.52
C PRO A 269 15.65 23.46 -14.53
N HIS A 270 15.81 22.16 -14.28
CA HIS A 270 14.71 21.19 -14.17
C HIS A 270 14.78 20.40 -12.86
N ILE A 271 13.71 19.67 -12.53
CA ILE A 271 13.61 18.91 -11.27
C ILE A 271 14.80 17.99 -10.97
N VAL A 272 15.35 17.29 -11.97
CA VAL A 272 16.52 16.41 -11.73
C VAL A 272 17.77 17.19 -11.31
N ASP A 273 17.93 18.46 -11.74
CA ASP A 273 19.04 19.30 -11.30
C ASP A 273 18.84 19.69 -9.83
N MET A 274 17.62 20.07 -9.43
CA MET A 274 17.27 20.37 -8.04
C MET A 274 17.51 19.18 -7.09
N ILE A 275 17.12 17.96 -7.50
CA ILE A 275 17.37 16.74 -6.73
C ILE A 275 18.89 16.52 -6.56
N LYS A 276 19.66 16.69 -7.64
CA LYS A 276 21.14 16.55 -7.59
C LYS A 276 21.79 17.60 -6.68
N ASN A 277 21.25 18.81 -6.65
CA ASN A 277 21.71 19.92 -5.82
C ASN A 277 21.25 19.82 -4.35
N ARG A 278 20.49 18.77 -3.98
CA ARG A 278 19.89 18.59 -2.64
C ARG A 278 18.94 19.72 -2.25
N GLU A 279 18.20 20.22 -3.23
CA GLU A 279 17.17 21.25 -3.04
C GLU A 279 15.79 20.66 -2.78
N ILE A 280 15.64 19.33 -2.80
CA ILE A 280 14.36 18.61 -2.62
C ILE A 280 14.53 17.58 -1.51
N ASP A 281 13.63 17.62 -0.52
CA ASP A 281 13.66 16.76 0.66
C ASP A 281 12.59 15.66 0.61
N TYR A 282 11.52 15.90 -0.15
CA TYR A 282 10.43 14.95 -0.33
C TYR A 282 9.79 15.09 -1.72
N ILE A 283 9.35 13.97 -2.29
CA ILE A 283 8.76 13.93 -3.63
C ILE A 283 7.41 13.20 -3.58
N VAL A 284 6.39 13.80 -4.19
CA VAL A 284 5.13 13.11 -4.54
C VAL A 284 5.04 13.07 -6.06
N ASN A 285 5.27 11.89 -6.63
CA ASN A 285 5.25 11.70 -8.08
C ASN A 285 4.36 10.55 -8.51
N THR A 286 3.15 10.85 -8.98
CA THR A 286 2.24 9.86 -9.56
C THR A 286 2.23 9.96 -11.08
N THR A 287 2.17 8.82 -11.77
CA THR A 287 2.24 8.77 -13.23
C THR A 287 1.28 7.74 -13.79
N GLU A 288 0.71 8.04 -14.96
CA GLU A 288 -0.16 7.14 -15.69
C GLU A 288 0.20 7.10 -17.17
N GLY A 289 0.16 5.91 -17.76
CA GLY A 289 0.50 5.70 -19.16
C GLY A 289 2.01 5.58 -19.40
N ARG A 290 2.37 4.76 -20.40
CA ARG A 290 3.77 4.37 -20.67
C ARG A 290 4.71 5.57 -20.90
N GLN A 291 4.25 6.57 -21.64
CA GLN A 291 5.07 7.73 -21.96
C GLN A 291 5.38 8.56 -20.71
N ALA A 292 4.37 8.86 -19.88
CA ALA A 292 4.57 9.63 -18.65
C ALA A 292 5.44 8.89 -17.63
N ILE A 293 5.30 7.56 -17.54
CA ILE A 293 6.17 6.70 -16.73
C ILE A 293 7.62 6.86 -17.20
N THR A 294 7.87 6.71 -18.50
CA THR A 294 9.22 6.83 -19.11
C THR A 294 9.81 8.22 -18.89
N ASP A 295 9.03 9.27 -19.12
CA ASP A 295 9.47 10.66 -18.97
C ASP A 295 9.82 11.02 -17.51
N SER A 296 9.23 10.29 -16.55
CA SER A 296 9.42 10.51 -15.11
C SER A 296 10.43 9.56 -14.48
N TYR A 297 10.95 8.57 -15.23
CA TYR A 297 11.95 7.60 -14.76
C TYR A 297 13.17 8.28 -14.12
N SER A 298 13.69 9.34 -14.76
CA SER A 298 14.86 10.06 -14.25
C SER A 298 14.62 10.70 -12.88
N ILE A 299 13.39 11.10 -12.57
CA ILE A 299 13.03 11.71 -11.28
C ILE A 299 13.13 10.65 -10.18
N ARG A 300 12.45 9.52 -10.36
CA ARG A 300 12.41 8.44 -9.35
C ARG A 300 13.78 7.79 -9.16
N ARG A 301 14.51 7.57 -10.26
CA ARG A 301 15.89 7.08 -10.20
C ARG A 301 16.77 8.01 -9.37
N GLU A 302 16.71 9.31 -9.64
CA GLU A 302 17.60 10.25 -8.96
C GLU A 302 17.21 10.48 -7.50
N ALA A 303 15.90 10.45 -7.19
CA ALA A 303 15.40 10.41 -5.82
C ALA A 303 16.01 9.24 -5.03
N LEU A 304 15.91 8.02 -5.60
CA LEU A 304 16.49 6.81 -5.01
C LEU A 304 18.01 6.92 -4.81
N GLN A 305 18.74 7.40 -5.82
CA GLN A 305 20.21 7.55 -5.74
C GLN A 305 20.65 8.58 -4.69
N ARG A 306 19.88 9.65 -4.52
CA ARG A 306 20.15 10.72 -3.55
C ARG A 306 19.54 10.47 -2.17
N LYS A 307 18.83 9.34 -2.00
CA LYS A 307 18.10 8.98 -0.77
C LYS A 307 17.08 10.04 -0.37
N VAL A 308 16.46 10.69 -1.36
CA VAL A 308 15.31 11.57 -1.15
C VAL A 308 14.08 10.68 -1.02
N ASN A 309 13.31 10.85 0.05
CA ASN A 309 12.07 10.11 0.23
C ASN A 309 11.06 10.49 -0.86
N TYR A 310 10.36 9.50 -1.42
CA TYR A 310 9.38 9.74 -2.46
C TYR A 310 8.20 8.79 -2.35
N SER A 311 7.01 9.29 -2.65
CA SER A 311 5.79 8.51 -2.77
C SER A 311 5.33 8.51 -4.22
N THR A 312 5.00 7.32 -4.74
CA THR A 312 4.45 7.15 -6.08
C THR A 312 2.92 7.05 -6.11
N THR A 313 2.28 7.20 -4.96
CA THR A 313 0.81 7.24 -4.78
C THR A 313 0.44 8.40 -3.85
N ILE A 314 -0.76 8.95 -4.00
CA ILE A 314 -1.26 10.00 -3.10
C ILE A 314 -1.53 9.44 -1.71
N ALA A 315 -2.03 8.21 -1.63
CA ALA A 315 -2.34 7.57 -0.36
C ALA A 315 -1.07 7.27 0.47
N GLY A 316 0.00 6.79 -0.17
CA GLY A 316 1.32 6.66 0.45
C GLY A 316 1.88 8.01 0.92
N ALA A 317 1.64 9.08 0.16
CA ALA A 317 2.03 10.42 0.58
C ALA A 317 1.26 10.89 1.83
N ARG A 318 -0.05 10.62 1.89
CA ARG A 318 -0.89 10.92 3.07
C ARG A 318 -0.46 10.12 4.29
N ALA A 319 -0.17 8.82 4.13
CA ALA A 319 0.33 7.98 5.21
C ALA A 319 1.67 8.52 5.77
N THR A 320 2.58 8.92 4.88
CA THR A 320 3.86 9.55 5.25
C THR A 320 3.66 10.83 6.07
N LEU A 321 2.68 11.68 5.72
CA LEU A 321 2.37 12.88 6.52
C LEU A 321 1.89 12.54 7.93
N ARG A 322 1.04 11.51 8.07
CA ARG A 322 0.59 11.03 9.40
C ARG A 322 1.75 10.49 10.24
N ALA A 323 2.76 9.91 9.59
CA ALA A 323 3.96 9.42 10.26
C ALA A 323 4.84 10.55 10.85
N LEU A 324 4.85 11.74 10.24
CA LEU A 324 5.72 12.85 10.67
C LEU A 324 5.51 13.26 12.13
N GLU A 325 4.28 13.20 12.63
CA GLU A 325 3.94 13.55 14.03
C GLU A 325 4.54 12.57 15.06
N HIS A 326 4.93 11.38 14.60
CA HIS A 326 5.44 10.30 15.43
C HIS A 326 6.88 9.94 15.11
N TRP A 327 7.50 10.54 14.08
CA TRP A 327 8.80 10.13 13.55
C TRP A 327 9.93 10.10 14.58
N ASN A 328 9.95 11.06 15.51
CA ASN A 328 10.99 11.16 16.53
C ASN A 328 10.63 10.46 17.85
N LYS A 329 9.45 9.84 17.96
CA LYS A 329 9.02 9.11 19.17
C LYS A 329 9.73 7.75 19.20
N ARG A 330 10.32 7.41 20.35
CA ARG A 330 11.18 6.21 20.50
C ARG A 330 10.62 5.16 21.45
N ASP A 331 9.32 5.14 21.68
CA ASP A 331 8.71 4.19 22.62
C ASP A 331 8.81 2.77 22.05
N VAL A 332 9.53 1.86 22.69
CA VAL A 332 9.67 0.47 22.21
C VAL A 332 8.91 -0.45 23.16
N LEU A 333 8.14 -1.37 22.58
CA LEU A 333 7.46 -2.44 23.29
C LEU A 333 7.80 -3.76 22.61
N SER A 334 8.02 -4.80 23.40
CA SER A 334 8.04 -6.17 22.90
C SER A 334 6.64 -6.60 22.45
N LEU A 335 6.58 -7.56 21.52
CA LEU A 335 5.30 -8.15 21.12
C LEU A 335 4.56 -8.82 22.30
N ALA A 336 5.30 -9.36 23.27
CA ALA A 336 4.71 -9.97 24.45
C ALA A 336 3.97 -8.93 25.33
N GLU A 337 4.57 -7.75 25.52
CA GLU A 337 3.92 -6.65 26.23
C GLU A 337 2.69 -6.15 25.47
N LEU A 338 2.78 -6.02 24.14
CA LEU A 338 1.67 -5.61 23.29
C LEU A 338 0.47 -6.58 23.33
N HIS A 339 0.71 -7.88 23.44
CA HIS A 339 -0.36 -8.88 23.54
C HIS A 339 -1.00 -8.97 24.94
N GLN A 340 -0.36 -8.39 25.96
CA GLN A 340 -0.86 -8.39 27.34
C GLN A 340 -1.71 -7.15 27.67
N GLN A 341 -1.42 -6.01 27.03
CA GLN A 341 -2.22 -4.78 27.13
C GLN A 341 -3.62 -5.00 26.59
#